data_AF-A0A8J7QGN8-F1
#
_entry.id   AF-A0A8J7QGN8-F1
#
_cell.length_a   1.000
_cell.length_b   1.000
_cell.length_c   1.000
_cell.angle_alpha   90.00
_cell.angle_beta   90.00
_cell.angle_gamma   90.00
#
_symmetry.space_group_name_H-M   'P 1'
#
loop_
_entity.id
_entity.type
_entity.pdbx_description
1 polymer ?
#
loop_
_entity_poly.entity_id
_entity_poly.type
_entity_poly.pdbx_seq_one_letter_code
_entity_poly.pdbx_strand_id
1 'polypeptide(L)'
;MKVLIQILFVLSTLSLGYADDYEEYNAAYAAAYAIKNYNLAYGNGSSQNPFTDYDGETEGGNCTNFVSQCLVAGFIQTTSPKKVFQERFDFDTDRNSGSYYEWFFHNDGDRGPAWTGAAKLYEYAVHNPSHYKGLHFQYITHDTSSDFMEYTKVRVGDIIFVDWEGNGSIDHAMIVTKYESWRWGYNEIRVTYQSNNRLHKGLGDLNEEHNYDALFYVYRPLDYNPEGL
;
A
#
# COMPACT_ATOMS: atom_id res chain seq x y z
N MET A 1 -38.72 -55.71 -32.42
CA MET A 1 -38.47 -54.26 -32.21
C MET A 1 -37.44 -54.14 -31.09
N LYS A 2 -36.16 -53.91 -31.42
CA LYS A 2 -35.08 -53.76 -30.42
C LYS A 2 -34.92 -52.26 -30.13
N VAL A 3 -35.08 -51.89 -28.87
CA VAL A 3 -34.80 -50.52 -28.39
C VAL A 3 -33.30 -50.46 -28.08
N LEU A 4 -32.56 -49.60 -28.78
CA LEU A 4 -31.20 -49.22 -28.43
C LEU A 4 -31.27 -48.06 -27.43
N ILE A 5 -30.68 -48.26 -26.26
CA ILE A 5 -30.41 -47.20 -25.29
C ILE A 5 -29.02 -46.64 -25.62
N GLN A 6 -28.97 -45.40 -26.13
CA GLN A 6 -27.71 -44.65 -26.22
C GLN A 6 -27.45 -43.98 -24.87
N ILE A 7 -26.43 -44.48 -24.17
CA ILE A 7 -25.86 -43.81 -22.99
C ILE A 7 -24.85 -42.80 -23.53
N LEU A 8 -25.19 -41.51 -23.42
CA LEU A 8 -24.30 -40.40 -23.75
C LEU A 8 -23.35 -40.18 -22.56
N PHE A 9 -22.08 -40.55 -22.70
CA PHE A 9 -21.03 -40.14 -21.76
C PHE A 9 -20.66 -38.68 -22.05
N VAL A 10 -21.09 -37.77 -21.19
CA VAL A 10 -20.56 -36.41 -21.17
C VAL A 10 -19.23 -36.47 -20.40
N LEU A 11 -18.11 -36.45 -21.14
CA LEU A 11 -16.82 -36.12 -20.54
C LEU A 11 -16.84 -34.63 -20.19
N SER A 12 -17.07 -34.29 -18.93
CA SER A 12 -16.71 -32.98 -18.41
C SER A 12 -15.20 -32.94 -18.29
N THR A 13 -14.54 -32.15 -19.13
CA THR A 13 -13.18 -31.70 -18.87
C THR A 13 -13.23 -30.85 -17.59
N LEU A 14 -12.71 -31.39 -16.49
CA LEU A 14 -12.28 -30.57 -15.36
C LEU A 14 -11.21 -29.63 -15.91
N SER A 15 -11.59 -28.37 -16.17
CA SER A 15 -10.59 -27.31 -16.16
C SER A 15 -10.10 -27.26 -14.71
N LEU A 16 -8.83 -27.58 -14.52
CA LEU A 16 -8.11 -27.16 -13.33
C LEU A 16 -8.22 -25.64 -13.35
N GLY A 17 -9.09 -25.08 -12.52
CA GLY A 17 -9.06 -23.66 -12.23
C GLY A 17 -7.69 -23.39 -11.63
N TYR A 18 -6.82 -22.74 -12.40
CA TYR A 18 -5.84 -21.85 -11.80
C TYR A 18 -6.71 -20.85 -11.03
N ALA A 19 -6.65 -20.89 -9.70
CA ALA A 19 -7.23 -19.79 -8.93
C ALA A 19 -6.44 -18.56 -9.39
N ASP A 20 -7.12 -17.58 -9.97
CA ASP A 20 -6.51 -16.28 -10.16
C ASP A 20 -6.09 -15.83 -8.75
N ASP A 21 -4.78 -15.66 -8.51
CA ASP A 21 -4.16 -15.29 -7.23
C ASP A 21 -4.49 -13.81 -6.89
N TYR A 22 -5.77 -13.47 -6.92
CA TYR A 22 -6.34 -12.17 -6.62
C TYR A 22 -6.44 -11.99 -5.10
N GLU A 23 -5.79 -10.95 -4.58
CA GLU A 23 -5.80 -10.64 -3.16
C GLU A 23 -6.50 -9.30 -2.91
N GLU A 24 -7.67 -9.33 -2.26
CA GLU A 24 -8.42 -8.12 -1.91
C GLU A 24 -7.75 -7.38 -0.73
N TYR A 25 -7.65 -6.06 -0.84
CA TYR A 25 -7.05 -5.25 0.21
C TYR A 25 -7.93 -5.14 1.45
N ASN A 26 -7.43 -5.60 2.60
CA ASN A 26 -8.07 -5.38 3.89
C ASN A 26 -7.47 -4.19 4.66
N ALA A 27 -8.14 -3.04 4.54
CA ALA A 27 -7.79 -1.79 5.22
C ALA A 27 -7.62 -1.92 6.74
N ALA A 28 -8.44 -2.75 7.41
CA ALA A 28 -8.38 -2.90 8.86
C ALA A 28 -7.08 -3.60 9.30
N TYR A 29 -6.64 -4.60 8.55
CA TYR A 29 -5.38 -5.29 8.83
C TYR A 29 -4.16 -4.42 8.52
N ALA A 30 -4.18 -3.67 7.42
CA ALA A 30 -3.12 -2.72 7.11
C ALA A 30 -2.97 -1.66 8.21
N ALA A 31 -4.07 -1.06 8.65
CA ALA A 31 -4.07 -0.10 9.75
C ALA A 31 -3.62 -0.74 11.09
N ALA A 32 -4.09 -1.96 11.39
CA ALA A 32 -3.70 -2.67 12.60
C ALA A 32 -2.20 -3.03 12.60
N TYR A 33 -1.65 -3.43 11.45
CA TYR A 33 -0.21 -3.65 11.28
C TYR A 33 0.55 -2.35 11.57
N ALA A 34 0.11 -1.24 10.98
CA ALA A 34 0.74 0.06 11.17
C ALA A 34 0.76 0.44 12.66
N ILE A 35 -0.40 0.40 13.33
CA ILE A 35 -0.54 0.74 14.75
C ILE A 35 0.36 -0.12 15.64
N LYS A 36 0.46 -1.42 15.35
CA LYS A 36 1.22 -2.36 16.18
C LYS A 36 2.74 -2.23 15.97
N ASN A 37 3.18 -1.87 14.76
CA ASN A 37 4.58 -1.99 14.37
C ASN A 37 5.28 -0.65 14.08
N TYR A 38 4.61 0.50 14.22
CA TYR A 38 5.17 1.83 13.89
C TYR A 38 6.46 2.19 14.63
N ASN A 39 6.78 1.55 15.75
CA ASN A 39 8.01 1.81 16.51
C ASN A 39 8.88 0.55 16.65
N LEU A 40 8.59 -0.49 15.87
CA LEU A 40 9.38 -1.71 15.88
C LEU A 40 10.70 -1.46 15.16
N ALA A 41 11.81 -1.62 15.87
CA ALA A 41 13.14 -1.47 15.30
C ALA A 41 13.44 -2.56 14.26
N TYR A 42 14.10 -2.17 13.17
CA TYR A 42 14.58 -3.09 12.14
C TYR A 42 15.75 -3.94 12.66
N GLY A 43 15.88 -5.16 12.13
CA GLY A 43 17.00 -6.05 12.42
C GLY A 43 16.67 -7.54 12.41
N ASN A 44 17.68 -8.36 12.68
CA ASN A 44 17.62 -9.83 12.52
C ASN A 44 17.12 -10.58 13.77
N GLY A 45 16.78 -9.87 14.85
CA GLY A 45 16.31 -10.45 16.10
C GLY A 45 14.89 -10.99 16.03
N SER A 46 14.56 -11.93 16.92
CA SER A 46 13.23 -12.55 16.97
C SER A 46 12.09 -11.58 17.33
N SER A 47 12.42 -10.39 17.85
CA SER A 47 11.47 -9.33 18.23
C SER A 47 11.69 -8.05 17.42
N GLN A 48 12.33 -8.13 16.25
CA GLN A 48 12.61 -6.99 15.37
C GLN A 48 11.83 -7.11 14.06
N ASN A 49 11.74 -5.99 13.35
CA ASN A 49 11.23 -5.94 11.99
C ASN A 49 12.30 -6.50 11.03
N PRO A 50 12.07 -7.63 10.32
CA PRO A 50 13.09 -8.29 9.51
C PRO A 50 13.43 -7.58 8.19
N PHE A 51 12.71 -6.52 7.83
CA PHE A 51 13.03 -5.70 6.66
C PHE A 51 14.32 -4.90 6.87
N THR A 52 14.93 -4.43 5.78
CA THR A 52 16.06 -3.52 5.83
C THR A 52 15.62 -2.16 6.39
N ASP A 53 16.49 -1.55 7.19
CA ASP A 53 16.33 -0.19 7.68
C ASP A 53 16.79 0.81 6.62
N TYR A 54 15.89 1.69 6.19
CA TYR A 54 16.11 2.73 5.20
C TYR A 54 16.02 4.14 5.80
N ASP A 55 16.36 4.29 7.08
CA ASP A 55 16.42 5.61 7.70
C ASP A 55 17.46 6.51 7.01
N GLY A 56 17.07 7.73 6.67
CA GLY A 56 17.93 8.73 6.02
C GLY A 56 18.11 8.59 4.50
N GLU A 57 17.43 7.67 3.81
CA GLU A 57 17.40 7.66 2.34
C GLU A 57 16.61 8.88 1.78
N THR A 58 17.10 9.45 0.68
CA THR A 58 16.66 10.76 0.15
C THR A 58 15.46 10.71 -0.80
N GLU A 59 15.16 9.57 -1.41
CA GLU A 59 14.06 9.42 -2.40
C GLU A 59 12.81 8.76 -1.80
N GLY A 60 12.74 8.71 -0.47
CA GLY A 60 11.93 7.79 0.32
C GLY A 60 12.84 6.87 1.13
N GLY A 61 12.27 6.22 2.13
CA GLY A 61 13.03 5.36 3.04
C GLY A 61 12.08 4.51 3.87
N ASN A 62 12.24 4.54 5.19
CA ASN A 62 11.35 3.80 6.07
C ASN A 62 9.86 4.17 5.92
N CYS A 63 9.53 5.37 5.43
CA CYS A 63 8.13 5.78 5.27
C CYS A 63 7.40 4.87 4.27
N THR A 64 7.95 4.77 3.07
CA THR A 64 7.43 3.95 1.98
C THR A 64 7.66 2.47 2.26
N ASN A 65 8.84 2.08 2.76
CA ASN A 65 9.09 0.68 3.14
C ASN A 65 8.05 0.18 4.15
N PHE A 66 7.72 1.00 5.15
CA PHE A 66 6.69 0.67 6.13
C PHE A 66 5.28 0.66 5.54
N VAL A 67 4.94 1.62 4.67
CA VAL A 67 3.66 1.60 3.94
C VAL A 67 3.53 0.34 3.09
N SER A 68 4.57 -0.06 2.36
CA SER A 68 4.60 -1.30 1.56
C SER A 68 4.39 -2.54 2.43
N GLN A 69 4.99 -2.59 3.62
CA GLN A 69 4.69 -3.64 4.60
C GLN A 69 3.23 -3.63 5.07
N CYS A 70 2.65 -2.44 5.29
CA CYS A 70 1.22 -2.30 5.65
C CYS A 70 0.30 -2.78 4.52
N LEU A 71 0.68 -2.54 3.25
CA LEU A 71 -0.06 -3.00 2.08
C LEU A 71 -0.08 -4.53 2.02
N VAL A 72 1.10 -5.17 2.06
CA VAL A 72 1.20 -6.64 2.14
C VAL A 72 0.42 -7.19 3.34
N ALA A 73 0.55 -6.57 4.51
CA ALA A 73 -0.19 -6.97 5.71
C ALA A 73 -1.71 -6.90 5.53
N GLY A 74 -2.20 -5.95 4.74
CA GLY A 74 -3.60 -5.81 4.36
C GLY A 74 -4.07 -6.96 3.47
N PHE A 75 -3.26 -7.35 2.48
CA PHE A 75 -3.58 -8.49 1.59
C PHE A 75 -3.58 -9.81 2.34
N ILE A 76 -2.49 -10.13 3.06
CA ILE A 76 -2.35 -11.42 3.76
C ILE A 76 -3.00 -11.45 5.15
N GLN A 77 -3.73 -10.39 5.49
CA GLN A 77 -4.52 -10.19 6.71
C GLN A 77 -3.76 -10.56 7.99
N THR A 78 -2.63 -9.88 8.23
CA THR A 78 -1.79 -10.14 9.41
C THR A 78 -1.27 -8.89 10.08
N THR A 79 -0.83 -9.01 11.32
CA THR A 79 -0.08 -7.96 12.04
C THR A 79 1.33 -8.42 12.42
N SER A 80 1.82 -9.49 11.79
CA SER A 80 3.14 -10.09 12.05
C SER A 80 4.16 -9.63 10.99
N PRO A 81 5.17 -8.82 11.35
CA PRO A 81 6.23 -8.42 10.42
C PRO A 81 6.99 -9.60 9.82
N LYS A 82 7.15 -10.68 10.58
CA LYS A 82 7.78 -11.91 10.07
C LYS A 82 6.97 -12.58 8.98
N LYS A 83 5.64 -12.62 9.14
CA LYS A 83 4.74 -13.21 8.14
C LYS A 83 4.72 -12.35 6.89
N VAL A 84 4.58 -11.03 7.05
CA VAL A 84 4.70 -10.05 5.96
C VAL A 84 6.02 -10.21 5.22
N PHE A 85 7.12 -10.33 5.93
CA PHE A 85 8.41 -10.60 5.31
C PHE A 85 8.37 -11.92 4.55
N GLN A 86 7.99 -13.04 5.17
CA GLN A 86 7.99 -14.35 4.52
C GLN A 86 7.14 -14.41 3.24
N GLU A 87 5.96 -13.79 3.24
CA GLU A 87 4.97 -13.88 2.15
C GLU A 87 5.08 -12.74 1.12
N ARG A 88 5.96 -11.75 1.34
CA ARG A 88 6.19 -10.65 0.37
C ARG A 88 6.56 -11.13 -1.04
N PHE A 89 7.13 -12.33 -1.16
CA PHE A 89 7.55 -12.90 -2.43
C PHE A 89 6.38 -13.21 -3.35
N ASP A 90 5.17 -13.35 -2.81
CA ASP A 90 3.94 -13.55 -3.58
C ASP A 90 3.50 -12.26 -4.29
N PHE A 91 4.12 -11.12 -3.94
CA PHE A 91 3.83 -9.79 -4.47
C PHE A 91 4.97 -9.28 -5.37
N ASP A 92 5.39 -10.07 -6.36
CA ASP A 92 6.51 -9.72 -7.26
C ASP A 92 6.19 -9.77 -8.77
N THR A 93 4.91 -9.82 -9.14
CA THR A 93 4.47 -9.95 -10.54
C THR A 93 5.03 -8.89 -11.47
N ASP A 94 5.21 -7.66 -10.99
CA ASP A 94 5.73 -6.53 -11.78
C ASP A 94 7.25 -6.43 -11.76
N ARG A 95 7.95 -7.35 -11.09
CA ARG A 95 9.41 -7.48 -11.10
C ARG A 95 9.90 -7.85 -12.51
N ASN A 96 10.88 -7.10 -13.01
CA ASN A 96 11.38 -7.24 -14.40
C ASN A 96 10.33 -6.96 -15.48
N SER A 97 9.24 -6.26 -15.15
CA SER A 97 8.31 -5.73 -16.15
C SER A 97 8.98 -4.70 -17.08
N GLY A 98 10.10 -4.12 -16.64
CA GLY A 98 10.79 -3.03 -17.34
C GLY A 98 10.11 -1.68 -17.12
N SER A 99 9.08 -1.63 -16.26
CA SER A 99 8.50 -0.39 -15.76
C SER A 99 9.49 0.31 -14.83
N TYR A 100 9.45 1.64 -14.81
CA TYR A 100 10.27 2.43 -13.87
C TYR A 100 9.67 2.47 -12.45
N TYR A 101 8.48 1.89 -12.24
CA TYR A 101 7.70 2.03 -11.02
C TYR A 101 7.45 0.71 -10.27
N GLU A 102 8.13 -0.38 -10.63
CA GLU A 102 7.87 -1.73 -10.07
C GLU A 102 7.73 -1.72 -8.53
N TRP A 103 6.76 -2.47 -8.01
CA TRP A 103 6.47 -2.61 -6.59
C TRP A 103 6.64 -4.06 -6.13
N PHE A 104 7.84 -4.40 -5.68
CA PHE A 104 8.16 -5.71 -5.11
C PHE A 104 9.34 -5.58 -4.13
N PHE A 105 9.55 -6.60 -3.28
CA PHE A 105 10.75 -6.66 -2.44
C PHE A 105 11.19 -8.09 -2.19
N HIS A 106 12.38 -8.44 -2.69
CA HIS A 106 13.03 -9.71 -2.38
C HIS A 106 14.16 -9.51 -1.36
N ASN A 107 14.98 -8.48 -1.55
CA ASN A 107 16.01 -8.07 -0.61
C ASN A 107 16.49 -6.66 -0.98
N ASP A 108 17.47 -6.14 -0.24
CA ASP A 108 18.03 -4.81 -0.50
C ASP A 108 18.56 -4.66 -1.94
N GLY A 109 19.24 -5.66 -2.48
CA GLY A 109 19.75 -5.60 -3.86
C GLY A 109 18.72 -5.92 -4.94
N ASP A 110 17.47 -6.23 -4.58
CA ASP A 110 16.45 -6.78 -5.47
C ASP A 110 15.07 -6.36 -4.96
N ARG A 111 14.75 -5.10 -5.19
CA ARG A 111 13.49 -4.46 -4.82
C ARG A 111 13.09 -3.46 -5.90
N GLY A 112 11.78 -3.30 -6.05
CA GLY A 112 11.22 -2.30 -6.93
C GLY A 112 11.36 -0.89 -6.34
N PRO A 113 11.57 0.15 -7.16
CA PRO A 113 11.74 1.52 -6.68
C PRO A 113 10.50 2.02 -5.91
N ALA A 114 9.29 1.57 -6.26
CA ALA A 114 8.07 1.93 -5.54
C ALA A 114 7.98 1.29 -4.14
N TRP A 115 8.78 0.27 -3.82
CA TRP A 115 8.73 -0.33 -2.49
C TRP A 115 9.30 0.61 -1.42
N THR A 116 10.37 1.35 -1.74
CA THR A 116 11.09 2.24 -0.80
C THR A 116 11.00 3.71 -1.17
N GLY A 117 10.69 4.08 -2.41
CA GLY A 117 10.63 5.46 -2.86
C GLY A 117 9.23 6.07 -2.76
N ALA A 118 9.05 7.18 -2.03
CA ALA A 118 7.73 7.79 -1.83
C ALA A 118 7.14 8.33 -3.15
N ALA A 119 7.95 9.07 -3.90
CA ALA A 119 7.58 9.53 -5.24
C ALA A 119 7.31 8.36 -6.20
N LYS A 120 8.11 7.30 -6.12
CA LYS A 120 7.97 6.12 -6.99
C LYS A 120 6.68 5.35 -6.69
N LEU A 121 6.31 5.21 -5.42
CA LEU A 121 5.03 4.60 -5.03
C LEU A 121 3.83 5.44 -5.45
N TYR A 122 3.94 6.77 -5.34
CA TYR A 122 2.92 7.68 -5.86
C TYR A 122 2.77 7.54 -7.38
N GLU A 123 3.88 7.56 -8.12
CA GLU A 123 3.88 7.37 -9.58
C GLU A 123 3.29 6.01 -9.95
N TYR A 124 3.58 4.95 -9.19
CA TYR A 124 2.95 3.65 -9.37
C TYR A 124 1.43 3.73 -9.16
N ALA A 125 0.96 4.35 -8.07
CA ALA A 125 -0.46 4.50 -7.79
C ALA A 125 -1.21 5.31 -8.86
N VAL A 126 -0.56 6.31 -9.47
CA VAL A 126 -1.11 7.11 -10.57
C VAL A 126 -1.20 6.33 -11.87
N HIS A 127 -0.16 5.54 -12.18
CA HIS A 127 0.04 4.95 -13.51
C HIS A 127 -0.24 3.46 -13.60
N ASN A 128 -0.62 2.79 -12.50
CA ASN A 128 -1.02 1.38 -12.50
C ASN A 128 -2.55 1.25 -12.39
N PRO A 129 -3.30 1.46 -13.50
CA PRO A 129 -4.75 1.31 -13.49
C PRO A 129 -5.13 -0.16 -13.31
N SER A 130 -6.37 -0.40 -12.89
CA SER A 130 -6.89 -1.71 -12.45
C SER A 130 -6.75 -2.89 -13.43
N HIS A 131 -6.35 -2.67 -14.68
CA HIS A 131 -6.14 -3.71 -15.69
C HIS A 131 -4.67 -4.12 -15.87
N TYR A 132 -3.74 -3.45 -15.19
CA TYR A 132 -2.34 -3.87 -15.18
C TYR A 132 -2.12 -4.98 -14.16
N LYS A 133 -0.93 -5.57 -14.18
CA LYS A 133 -0.54 -6.56 -13.19
C LYS A 133 -0.08 -5.88 -11.91
N GLY A 134 -0.23 -6.56 -10.78
CA GLY A 134 0.28 -6.13 -9.49
C GLY A 134 -0.73 -5.36 -8.64
N LEU A 135 -0.24 -4.37 -7.89
CA LEU A 135 -1.01 -3.64 -6.88
C LEU A 135 -1.83 -2.51 -7.51
N HIS A 136 -3.11 -2.41 -7.18
CA HIS A 136 -3.99 -1.37 -7.71
C HIS A 136 -4.43 -0.34 -6.67
N PHE A 137 -4.57 0.90 -7.15
CA PHE A 137 -5.06 2.02 -6.38
C PHE A 137 -6.24 2.72 -7.04
N GLN A 138 -7.12 3.26 -6.21
CA GLN A 138 -8.16 4.20 -6.60
C GLN A 138 -7.77 5.61 -6.15
N TYR A 139 -7.78 6.58 -7.07
CA TYR A 139 -7.72 7.99 -6.72
C TYR A 139 -8.95 8.41 -5.89
N ILE A 140 -8.73 9.07 -4.75
CA ILE A 140 -9.82 9.53 -3.86
C ILE A 140 -9.97 11.05 -3.90
N THR A 141 -8.90 11.77 -3.60
CA THR A 141 -8.86 13.24 -3.55
C THR A 141 -7.42 13.72 -3.45
N HIS A 142 -7.14 14.99 -3.77
CA HIS A 142 -5.86 15.63 -3.47
C HIS A 142 -6.02 17.13 -3.20
N ASP A 143 -5.01 17.72 -2.59
CA ASP A 143 -4.81 19.17 -2.54
C ASP A 143 -4.22 19.70 -3.83
N THR A 144 -4.57 20.92 -4.18
CA THR A 144 -3.84 21.74 -5.14
C THR A 144 -3.44 23.05 -4.47
N SER A 145 -2.70 23.92 -5.18
CA SER A 145 -2.40 25.26 -4.68
C SER A 145 -3.61 26.16 -4.48
N SER A 146 -4.78 25.81 -5.05
CA SER A 146 -6.02 26.59 -4.95
C SER A 146 -7.17 25.89 -4.25
N ASP A 147 -7.12 24.56 -4.14
CA ASP A 147 -8.25 23.74 -3.71
C ASP A 147 -7.81 22.69 -2.68
N PHE A 148 -8.58 22.58 -1.60
CA PHE A 148 -8.35 21.59 -0.57
C PHE A 148 -8.93 20.23 -0.95
N MET A 149 -8.26 19.16 -0.52
CA MET A 149 -8.79 17.82 -0.63
C MET A 149 -10.10 17.64 0.14
N GLU A 150 -10.99 16.81 -0.39
CA GLU A 150 -12.24 16.41 0.26
C GLU A 150 -11.98 15.39 1.38
N TYR A 151 -11.59 15.90 2.57
CA TYR A 151 -11.20 15.08 3.72
C TYR A 151 -12.26 14.04 4.16
N THR A 152 -13.54 14.27 3.86
CA THR A 152 -14.66 13.35 4.18
C THR A 152 -14.69 12.09 3.31
N LYS A 153 -13.96 12.05 2.18
CA LYS A 153 -13.82 10.86 1.33
C LYS A 153 -12.72 9.90 1.77
N VAL A 154 -11.78 10.40 2.57
CA VAL A 154 -10.66 9.62 3.11
C VAL A 154 -11.21 8.54 4.04
N ARG A 155 -10.61 7.36 4.05
CA ARG A 155 -10.94 6.23 4.93
C ARG A 155 -9.71 5.62 5.59
N VAL A 156 -9.92 4.86 6.67
CA VAL A 156 -8.86 4.03 7.26
C VAL A 156 -8.35 3.06 6.19
N GLY A 157 -7.03 2.88 6.11
CA GLY A 157 -6.35 2.08 5.09
C GLY A 157 -5.98 2.86 3.84
N ASP A 158 -6.49 4.07 3.64
CA ASP A 158 -6.01 4.91 2.54
C ASP A 158 -4.53 5.29 2.76
N ILE A 159 -3.79 5.40 1.67
CA ILE A 159 -2.43 5.92 1.65
C ILE A 159 -2.49 7.40 1.32
N ILE A 160 -1.82 8.21 2.12
CA ILE A 160 -1.62 9.63 1.86
C ILE A 160 -0.15 9.82 1.46
N PHE A 161 0.04 10.36 0.26
CA PHE A 161 1.31 10.90 -0.20
C PHE A 161 1.32 12.40 0.06
N VAL A 162 2.50 12.96 0.28
CA VAL A 162 2.63 14.38 0.57
C VAL A 162 3.85 14.98 -0.10
N ASP A 163 3.62 16.17 -0.65
CA ASP A 163 4.62 17.14 -1.11
C ASP A 163 4.70 18.20 -0.01
N TRP A 164 5.80 18.23 0.73
CA TRP A 164 5.93 19.04 1.94
C TRP A 164 6.05 20.53 1.65
N GLU A 165 6.62 20.90 0.51
CA GLU A 165 6.88 22.28 0.14
C GLU A 165 6.00 22.79 -1.03
N GLY A 166 5.05 21.97 -1.49
CA GLY A 166 4.21 22.29 -2.64
C GLY A 166 5.01 22.49 -3.93
N ASN A 167 6.16 21.82 -4.06
CA ASN A 167 7.12 22.01 -5.14
C ASN A 167 6.87 21.08 -6.35
N GLY A 168 5.88 20.18 -6.24
CA GLY A 168 5.51 19.18 -7.24
C GLY A 168 6.20 17.82 -7.06
N SER A 169 7.01 17.63 -6.02
CA SER A 169 7.67 16.36 -5.69
C SER A 169 7.03 15.73 -4.45
N ILE A 170 6.84 14.41 -4.48
CA ILE A 170 6.36 13.67 -3.31
C ILE A 170 7.55 13.28 -2.42
N ASP A 171 7.47 13.67 -1.16
CA ASP A 171 8.54 13.50 -0.18
C ASP A 171 8.26 12.35 0.80
N HIS A 172 6.98 12.05 1.04
CA HIS A 172 6.60 11.11 2.09
C HIS A 172 5.31 10.35 1.79
N ALA A 173 5.20 9.17 2.39
CA ALA A 173 4.04 8.28 2.31
C ALA A 173 3.65 7.80 3.71
N MET A 174 2.34 7.75 3.97
CA MET A 174 1.79 7.38 5.27
C MET A 174 0.43 6.72 5.11
N ILE A 175 0.01 5.93 6.10
CA ILE A 175 -1.28 5.22 6.10
C ILE A 175 -2.25 5.83 7.10
N VAL A 176 -3.51 5.99 6.71
CA VAL A 176 -4.60 6.43 7.59
C VAL A 176 -4.99 5.28 8.52
N THR A 177 -4.91 5.51 9.83
CA THR A 177 -5.14 4.47 10.83
C THR A 177 -6.36 4.71 11.71
N LYS A 178 -6.85 5.95 11.78
CA LYS A 178 -7.98 6.32 12.65
C LYS A 178 -8.61 7.66 12.26
N TYR A 179 -9.85 7.85 12.68
CA TYR A 179 -10.52 9.16 12.77
C TYR A 179 -10.72 9.62 14.21
N GLU A 180 -10.66 10.93 14.41
CA GLU A 180 -11.09 11.58 15.65
C GLU A 180 -12.34 12.41 15.44
N SER A 181 -13.50 11.81 15.70
CA SER A 181 -14.83 12.38 15.43
C SER A 181 -15.18 13.68 16.15
N TRP A 182 -14.37 14.13 17.11
CA TRP A 182 -14.52 15.41 17.79
C TRP A 182 -13.70 16.55 17.14
N ARG A 183 -12.92 16.23 16.11
CA ARG A 183 -12.15 17.17 15.28
C ARG A 183 -12.81 17.33 13.91
N TRP A 184 -12.31 18.29 13.14
CA TRP A 184 -12.83 18.66 11.83
C TRP A 184 -11.71 18.86 10.80
N GLY A 185 -12.05 18.77 9.51
CA GLY A 185 -11.06 18.92 8.44
C GLY A 185 -9.91 17.93 8.58
N TYR A 186 -8.69 18.37 8.30
CA TYR A 186 -7.50 17.50 8.34
C TYR A 186 -7.17 17.02 9.74
N ASN A 187 -7.64 17.73 10.78
CA ASN A 187 -7.44 17.32 12.16
C ASN A 187 -8.25 16.07 12.53
N GLU A 188 -9.26 15.70 11.75
CA GLU A 188 -10.02 14.45 11.94
C GLU A 188 -9.20 13.22 11.55
N ILE A 189 -8.32 13.35 10.55
CA ILE A 189 -7.56 12.26 9.95
C ILE A 189 -6.30 12.00 10.76
N ARG A 190 -6.11 10.74 11.20
CA ARG A 190 -4.92 10.28 11.90
C ARG A 190 -4.14 9.29 11.06
N VAL A 191 -2.85 9.58 10.89
CA VAL A 191 -1.89 8.80 10.10
C VAL A 191 -0.82 8.16 10.98
N THR A 192 -0.27 7.05 10.51
CA THR A 192 0.84 6.33 11.16
C THR A 192 1.92 6.03 10.12
N TYR A 193 3.19 6.19 10.48
CA TYR A 193 4.32 5.98 9.57
C TYR A 193 5.65 5.80 10.32
N GLN A 194 6.68 5.35 9.60
CA GLN A 194 8.05 5.20 10.10
C GLN A 194 9.04 6.05 9.31
N SER A 195 9.39 7.23 9.82
CA SER A 195 10.67 7.91 9.52
C SER A 195 11.23 8.51 10.80
N ASN A 196 10.33 8.94 11.68
CA ASN A 196 10.58 9.30 13.07
C ASN A 196 9.52 8.66 13.99
N ASN A 197 9.02 7.48 13.61
CA ASN A 197 8.04 6.65 14.31
C ASN A 197 6.84 7.43 14.86
N ARG A 198 5.83 7.69 14.02
CA ARG A 198 4.62 8.41 14.43
C ARG A 198 3.41 7.50 14.46
N LEU A 199 2.70 7.55 15.58
CA LEU A 199 1.41 6.88 15.78
C LEU A 199 0.29 7.92 15.84
N HIS A 200 -0.73 7.76 14.99
CA HIS A 200 -1.94 8.59 14.97
C HIS A 200 -1.65 10.10 14.94
N LYS A 201 -0.62 10.52 14.21
CA LYS A 201 -0.33 11.94 14.00
C LYS A 201 -1.48 12.57 13.21
N GLY A 202 -1.90 13.78 13.58
CA GLY A 202 -2.94 14.50 12.83
C GLY A 202 -2.41 15.02 11.53
N LEU A 203 -3.21 14.92 10.48
CA LEU A 203 -2.86 15.49 9.20
C LEU A 203 -2.82 17.03 9.27
N GLY A 204 -3.72 17.66 10.04
CA GLY A 204 -3.65 19.08 10.31
C GLY A 204 -2.41 19.50 11.11
N ASP A 205 -2.00 18.67 12.09
CA ASP A 205 -0.77 18.92 12.86
C ASP A 205 0.48 18.83 11.96
N LEU A 206 0.47 17.95 10.94
CA LEU A 206 1.55 17.87 9.94
C LEU A 206 1.55 19.10 9.03
N ASN A 207 0.37 19.54 8.57
CA ASN A 207 0.29 20.71 7.72
C ASN A 207 0.83 21.97 8.43
N GLU A 208 0.53 22.12 9.73
CA GLU A 208 1.07 23.20 10.57
C GLU A 208 2.60 23.12 10.72
N GLU A 209 3.18 21.93 10.91
CA GLU A 209 4.63 21.71 11.00
C GLU A 209 5.37 22.14 9.72
N HIS A 210 4.68 22.14 8.58
CA HIS A 210 5.18 22.52 7.27
C HIS A 210 4.64 23.88 6.80
N ASN A 211 4.32 24.79 7.73
CA ASN A 211 3.86 26.16 7.44
C ASN A 211 2.65 26.26 6.50
N TYR A 212 1.82 25.22 6.45
CA TYR A 212 0.66 25.11 5.57
C TYR A 212 0.99 25.02 4.07
N ASP A 213 2.23 24.70 3.71
CA ASP A 213 2.67 24.51 2.32
C ASP A 213 2.45 23.06 1.83
N ALA A 214 2.15 22.12 2.74
CA ALA A 214 2.03 20.71 2.40
C ALA A 214 0.78 20.41 1.57
N LEU A 215 0.96 19.66 0.48
CA LEU A 215 -0.12 19.18 -0.39
C LEU A 215 -0.30 17.68 -0.24
N PHE A 216 -1.50 17.24 0.14
CA PHE A 216 -1.81 15.83 0.38
C PHE A 216 -2.52 15.18 -0.82
N TYR A 217 -2.12 13.96 -1.15
CA TYR A 217 -2.69 13.15 -2.24
C TYR A 217 -3.16 11.81 -1.69
N VAL A 218 -4.43 11.47 -1.87
CA VAL A 218 -5.06 10.31 -1.24
C VAL A 218 -5.43 9.26 -2.27
N TYR A 219 -4.89 8.06 -2.05
CA TYR A 219 -5.17 6.87 -2.85
C TYR A 219 -5.58 5.71 -1.96
N ARG A 220 -6.59 4.97 -2.42
CA ARG A 220 -7.09 3.78 -1.74
C ARG A 220 -6.55 2.52 -2.42
N PRO A 221 -5.79 1.67 -1.73
CA PRO A 221 -5.44 0.35 -2.26
C PRO A 221 -6.72 -0.48 -2.45
N LEU A 222 -6.79 -1.24 -3.54
CA LEU A 222 -7.96 -2.05 -3.89
C LEU A 222 -7.67 -3.54 -3.78
N ASP A 223 -6.69 -4.01 -4.54
CA ASP A 223 -6.35 -5.40 -4.69
C ASP A 223 -4.89 -5.56 -5.19
N TYR A 224 -4.43 -6.79 -5.17
CA TYR A 224 -3.27 -7.25 -5.93
C TYR A 224 -3.71 -8.31 -6.93
N ASN A 225 -3.38 -8.14 -8.21
CA ASN A 225 -3.77 -9.04 -9.27
C ASN A 225 -2.56 -9.45 -10.15
N PRO A 226 -2.06 -10.69 -10.03
CA PRO A 226 -0.94 -11.18 -10.83
C PRO A 226 -1.20 -11.30 -12.34
N GLU A 227 -2.45 -11.39 -12.75
CA GLU A 227 -2.82 -11.52 -14.16
C GLU A 227 -3.26 -10.20 -14.81
N GLY A 228 -3.57 -9.20 -14.00
CA GLY A 228 -4.29 -8.01 -14.44
C GLY A 228 -5.75 -8.33 -14.77
N LEU A 229 -6.51 -7.31 -15.19
CA LEU A 229 -7.92 -7.46 -15.62
C LEU A 229 -8.05 -7.36 -17.14
#